data_AF-A0A843UWH7-F1
#
_entry.id   AF-A0A843UWH7-F1
#
_cell.length_a   1.000
_cell.length_b   1.000
_cell.length_c   1.000
_cell.angle_alpha   90.00
_cell.angle_beta   90.00
_cell.angle_gamma   90.00
#
_symmetry.space_group_name_H-M   'P 1'
#
loop_
_entity.id
_entity.type
_entity.pdbx_description
1 polymer ?
#
loop_
_entity_poly.entity_id
_entity_poly.type
_entity_poly.pdbx_seq_one_letter_code
_entity_poly.pdbx_strand_id
1 'polypeptide(L)'
;MASMAARSIRALRGSTKPSSLVAAGKRRFSASAHDDAYETAKWEKITYAGIATCTILSIYNLSKGHPHHEPPPPYPYLHIRNKEFPWGPDGLFEEKHHGEH
;
A
#
# COMPACT_ATOMS: atom_id res chain seq x y z
N MET A 1 15.37 53.00 47.51
CA MET A 1 15.45 54.34 46.89
C MET A 1 15.76 54.14 45.42
N ALA A 2 14.89 54.70 44.58
CA ALA A 2 14.87 54.51 43.12
C ALA A 2 16.16 54.94 42.43
N SER A 3 16.48 54.30 41.30
CA SER A 3 16.78 55.07 40.09
C SER A 3 16.65 54.19 38.84
N MET A 4 15.55 54.40 38.13
CA MET A 4 15.44 54.08 36.71
C MET A 4 16.26 55.14 35.95
N ALA A 5 17.22 54.72 35.14
CA ALA A 5 17.78 55.57 34.09
C ALA A 5 17.78 54.79 32.79
N ALA A 6 16.71 55.01 32.03
CA ALA A 6 16.50 54.49 30.70
C ALA A 6 17.61 54.96 29.75
N ARG A 7 18.31 54.02 29.10
CA ARG A 7 19.12 54.31 27.91
C ARG A 7 18.29 53.97 26.69
N SER A 8 17.55 54.97 26.24
CA SER A 8 16.82 54.97 24.98
C SER A 8 17.83 55.04 23.83
N ILE A 9 17.93 53.98 23.03
CA ILE A 9 18.57 54.05 21.70
C ILE A 9 17.44 53.95 20.69
N ARG A 10 17.04 55.12 20.19
CA ARG A 10 16.04 55.25 19.12
C ARG A 10 16.74 55.20 17.76
N ALA A 11 16.25 54.28 16.95
CA ALA A 11 16.17 54.26 15.49
C ALA A 11 17.47 54.18 14.67
N LEU A 12 17.56 53.14 13.84
CA LEU A 12 17.42 53.30 12.40
C LEU A 12 16.51 52.17 11.90
N ARG A 13 15.40 52.57 11.25
CA ARG A 13 14.49 51.67 10.54
C ARG A 13 15.27 51.06 9.37
N GLY A 14 15.81 49.86 9.58
CA GLY A 14 16.04 48.92 8.49
C GLY A 14 14.70 48.39 8.03
N SER A 15 14.01 49.15 7.16
CA SER A 15 12.89 48.64 6.38
C SER A 15 13.44 47.63 5.37
N THR A 16 13.85 46.46 5.83
CA THR A 16 13.77 45.28 4.98
C THR A 16 12.31 44.86 5.07
N LYS A 17 11.50 45.33 4.11
CA LYS A 17 10.33 44.54 3.75
C LYS A 17 10.92 43.23 3.22
N PRO A 18 10.83 42.06 3.88
CA PRO A 18 10.71 40.87 3.08
C PRO A 18 9.40 41.10 2.34
N SER A 19 9.54 41.37 1.04
CA SER A 19 8.43 41.49 0.10
C SER A 19 7.33 40.54 0.53
N SER A 20 6.22 41.14 0.92
CA SER A 20 5.01 40.46 1.39
C SER A 20 4.33 39.77 0.20
N LEU A 21 5.02 38.83 -0.46
CA LEU A 21 4.47 38.10 -1.60
C LEU A 21 4.76 36.59 -1.53
N VAL A 22 5.63 36.11 -0.64
CA VAL A 22 5.65 34.67 -0.23
C VAL A 22 4.89 34.44 1.08
N ALA A 23 4.01 35.39 1.45
CA ALA A 23 2.90 35.13 2.36
C ALA A 23 1.61 34.81 1.60
N ALA A 24 1.65 34.77 0.26
CA ALA A 24 0.55 34.30 -0.57
C ALA A 24 0.57 32.77 -0.61
N GLY A 25 -0.18 32.15 0.31
CA GLY A 25 -0.58 30.75 0.12
C GLY A 25 -0.14 29.74 1.16
N LYS A 26 0.03 30.12 2.44
CA LYS A 26 -0.33 29.14 3.50
C LYS A 26 -1.85 29.14 3.65
N ARG A 27 -2.52 28.64 2.61
CA ARG A 27 -3.87 28.10 2.77
C ARG A 27 -3.74 26.94 3.74
N ARG A 28 -4.05 27.19 5.01
CA ARG A 28 -4.20 26.11 5.97
C ARG A 28 -5.40 25.30 5.47
N PHE A 29 -5.17 24.03 5.11
CA PHE A 29 -6.19 23.04 4.79
C PHE A 29 -7.01 22.70 6.05
N SER A 30 -7.59 23.71 6.68
CA SER A 30 -8.28 23.60 7.97
C SER A 30 -9.79 23.62 7.82
N ALA A 31 -10.30 23.65 6.58
CA ALA A 31 -11.74 23.68 6.31
C ALA A 31 -12.40 22.29 6.28
N SER A 32 -11.62 21.20 6.14
CA SER A 32 -12.15 19.84 5.99
C SER A 32 -11.85 18.89 7.15
N ALA A 33 -11.14 19.30 8.21
CA ALA A 33 -10.69 18.34 9.25
C ALA A 33 -11.83 17.51 9.89
N HIS A 34 -13.04 18.08 9.97
CA HIS A 34 -14.23 17.36 10.40
C HIS A 34 -14.71 16.33 9.35
N ASP A 35 -14.71 16.71 8.08
CA ASP A 35 -15.05 15.81 6.96
C ASP A 35 -13.98 14.73 6.76
N ASP A 36 -12.69 15.06 6.90
CA ASP A 36 -11.58 14.12 6.74
C ASP A 36 -11.65 12.98 7.76
N ALA A 37 -11.99 13.29 9.01
CA ALA A 37 -12.17 12.28 10.06
C ALA A 37 -13.38 11.36 9.77
N TYR A 38 -14.49 11.95 9.34
CA TYR A 38 -15.70 11.20 8.97
C TYR A 38 -15.46 10.31 7.73
N GLU A 39 -14.83 10.85 6.70
CA GLU A 39 -14.48 10.15 5.46
C GLU A 39 -13.49 9.02 5.71
N THR A 40 -12.48 9.25 6.57
CA THR A 40 -11.55 8.20 7.00
C THR A 40 -12.28 7.08 7.72
N ALA A 41 -13.17 7.41 8.68
CA ALA A 41 -13.96 6.41 9.40
C ALA A 41 -14.93 5.65 8.48
N LYS A 42 -15.44 6.28 7.42
CA LYS A 42 -16.26 5.61 6.39
C LYS A 42 -15.44 4.58 5.62
N TRP A 43 -14.27 4.98 5.10
CA TRP A 43 -13.40 4.08 4.36
C TRP A 43 -12.84 2.95 5.24
N GLU A 44 -12.54 3.23 6.49
CA GLU A 44 -12.16 2.21 7.48
C GLU A 44 -13.22 1.10 7.57
N LYS A 45 -14.50 1.47 7.73
CA LYS A 45 -15.60 0.50 7.79
C LYS A 45 -15.76 -0.29 6.49
N ILE A 46 -15.64 0.38 5.34
CA ILE A 46 -15.71 -0.27 4.02
C ILE A 46 -14.54 -1.27 3.87
N THR A 47 -13.34 -0.90 4.30
CA THR A 47 -12.17 -1.78 4.28
C THR A 47 -12.37 -2.97 5.20
N TYR A 48 -12.86 -2.80 6.43
CA TYR A 48 -13.18 -3.93 7.30
C TYR A 48 -14.25 -4.85 6.71
N ALA A 49 -15.29 -4.30 6.09
CA ALA A 49 -16.28 -5.10 5.36
C ALA A 49 -15.65 -5.87 4.19
N GLY A 50 -14.74 -5.23 3.45
CA GLY A 50 -13.97 -5.87 2.38
C GLY A 50 -13.08 -7.00 2.89
N ILE A 51 -12.34 -6.77 3.98
CA ILE A 51 -11.49 -7.79 4.62
C ILE A 51 -12.35 -8.98 5.02
N ALA A 52 -13.44 -8.76 5.79
CA ALA A 52 -14.32 -9.84 6.23
C ALA A 52 -14.89 -10.63 5.04
N THR A 53 -15.35 -9.94 4.00
CA THR A 53 -15.91 -10.57 2.80
C THR A 53 -14.86 -11.41 2.07
N CYS A 54 -13.68 -10.85 1.82
CA CYS A 54 -12.57 -11.54 1.15
C CYS A 54 -12.12 -12.75 1.97
N THR A 55 -11.97 -12.62 3.29
CA THR A 55 -11.58 -13.73 4.17
C THR A 55 -12.61 -14.86 4.13
N ILE A 56 -13.91 -14.55 4.22
CA ILE A 56 -14.97 -15.57 4.13
C ILE A 56 -14.94 -16.27 2.76
N LEU A 57 -14.79 -15.50 1.67
CA LEU A 57 -14.72 -16.05 0.32
C LEU A 57 -13.47 -16.92 0.14
N SER A 58 -12.32 -16.52 0.68
CA SER A 58 -11.10 -17.32 0.69
C SER A 58 -11.30 -18.64 1.43
N ILE A 59 -11.90 -18.62 2.62
CA ILE A 59 -12.21 -19.84 3.38
C ILE A 59 -13.11 -20.76 2.53
N TYR A 60 -14.16 -20.22 1.92
CA TYR A 60 -15.07 -21.02 1.09
C TYR A 60 -14.40 -21.64 -0.15
N ASN A 61 -13.54 -20.90 -0.83
CA ASN A 61 -12.83 -21.41 -2.00
C ASN A 61 -11.77 -22.46 -1.64
N LEU A 62 -11.03 -22.23 -0.54
CA LEU A 62 -9.98 -23.13 -0.07
C LEU A 62 -10.53 -24.37 0.66
N SER A 63 -11.77 -24.33 1.15
CA SER A 63 -12.38 -25.50 1.81
C SER A 63 -12.77 -26.61 0.84
N LYS A 64 -12.76 -26.35 -0.47
CA LYS A 64 -13.10 -27.34 -1.49
C LYS A 64 -11.84 -27.99 -2.06
N GLY A 65 -11.88 -29.30 -2.27
CA GLY A 65 -10.85 -29.97 -3.07
C GLY A 65 -10.90 -29.55 -4.54
N HIS A 66 -9.75 -29.56 -5.21
CA HIS A 66 -9.65 -29.42 -6.66
C HIS A 66 -9.20 -30.75 -7.26
N PRO A 67 -10.12 -31.64 -7.68
CA PRO A 67 -9.73 -32.93 -8.23
C PRO A 67 -8.98 -32.73 -9.54
N HIS A 68 -7.75 -33.26 -9.61
CA HIS A 68 -7.02 -33.36 -10.86
C HIS A 68 -7.64 -34.45 -11.71
N HIS A 69 -7.97 -34.12 -12.96
CA HIS A 69 -8.38 -35.12 -13.93
C HIS A 69 -7.18 -35.95 -14.39
N GLU A 70 -7.46 -37.13 -14.93
CA GLU A 70 -6.44 -37.96 -15.54
C GLU A 70 -5.64 -37.18 -16.58
N PRO A 71 -4.31 -37.37 -16.64
CA PRO A 71 -3.47 -36.64 -17.56
C PRO A 71 -3.89 -36.94 -19.01
N PRO A 72 -3.89 -35.93 -19.89
CA PRO A 72 -4.16 -36.16 -21.30
C PRO A 72 -3.08 -37.08 -21.90
N PRO A 73 -3.37 -37.72 -23.05
CA PRO A 73 -2.37 -38.47 -23.79
C PRO A 73 -1.08 -37.64 -24.02
N PRO A 74 0.09 -38.28 -24.11
CA PRO A 74 1.37 -37.58 -24.27
C PRO A 74 1.50 -37.03 -25.70
N TYR A 75 0.82 -35.91 -25.97
CA TYR A 75 0.89 -35.24 -27.27
C TYR A 75 2.29 -34.66 -27.49
N PRO A 76 2.80 -34.62 -28.74
CA PRO A 76 4.16 -34.15 -29.04
C PRO A 76 4.47 -32.71 -28.61
N TYR A 77 3.42 -31.91 -28.40
CA TYR A 77 3.54 -30.52 -27.94
C TYR A 77 3.45 -30.35 -26.41
N LEU A 78 3.14 -31.41 -25.67
CA LEU A 78 3.13 -31.42 -24.21
C LEU A 78 4.47 -31.96 -23.68
N HIS A 79 4.87 -31.49 -22.50
CA HIS A 79 6.10 -31.92 -21.82
C HIS A 79 7.40 -31.78 -22.66
N ILE A 80 7.44 -30.82 -23.61
CA ILE A 80 8.65 -30.57 -24.42
C ILE A 80 9.82 -30.11 -23.53
N ARG A 81 10.99 -30.73 -23.73
CA ARG A 81 12.26 -30.36 -23.11
C ARG A 81 13.35 -30.23 -24.17
N ASN A 82 13.68 -28.99 -24.56
CA ASN A 82 14.79 -28.71 -25.47
C ASN A 82 16.16 -28.74 -24.76
N LYS A 83 16.17 -28.39 -23.47
CA LYS A 83 17.32 -28.44 -22.57
C LYS A 83 16.82 -28.78 -21.17
N GLU A 84 17.56 -29.66 -20.49
CA GLU A 84 17.28 -30.02 -19.10
C GLU A 84 17.32 -28.82 -18.17
N PHE A 85 16.43 -28.84 -17.18
CA PHE A 85 16.47 -27.83 -16.13
C PHE A 85 17.68 -28.02 -15.23
N PRO A 86 18.17 -26.94 -14.59
CA PRO A 86 19.32 -27.02 -13.70
C PRO A 86 19.00 -27.68 -12.34
N TRP A 87 17.73 -27.87 -11.97
CA TRP A 87 17.32 -28.43 -10.66
C TRP A 87 16.77 -29.86 -10.73
N GLY A 88 16.56 -30.42 -11.92
CA GLY A 88 16.02 -31.78 -12.06
C GLY A 88 15.09 -31.97 -13.26
N PRO A 89 14.45 -33.15 -13.37
CA PRO A 89 13.60 -33.52 -14.51
C PRO A 89 12.24 -32.80 -14.53
N ASP A 90 11.72 -32.41 -13.37
CA ASP A 90 10.37 -31.88 -13.20
C ASP A 90 10.34 -30.34 -13.20
N GLY A 91 9.17 -29.77 -13.52
CA GLY A 91 8.91 -28.34 -13.43
C GLY A 91 9.20 -27.77 -12.05
N LEU A 92 9.56 -26.48 -11.98
CA LEU A 92 9.98 -25.82 -10.74
C LEU A 92 8.94 -25.90 -9.60
N PHE A 93 7.66 -25.93 -9.95
CA PHE A 93 6.53 -26.01 -9.01
C PHE A 93 5.60 -27.19 -9.35
N GLU A 94 6.15 -28.23 -10.00
CA GLU A 94 5.36 -29.38 -10.41
C GLU A 94 5.31 -30.43 -9.30
N GLU A 95 4.10 -30.81 -8.90
CA GLU A 95 3.86 -31.97 -8.06
C GLU A 95 3.42 -33.13 -8.95
N LYS A 96 4.26 -34.18 -9.04
CA LYS A 96 3.94 -35.39 -9.78
C LYS A 96 3.71 -36.55 -8.82
N HIS A 97 2.65 -37.32 -9.06
CA HIS A 97 2.43 -38.59 -8.38
C HIS A 97 3.24 -39.70 -9.07
N HIS A 98 4.50 -39.87 -8.65
CA HIS A 98 5.46 -40.80 -9.25
C HIS A 98 5.23 -42.30 -8.91
N GLY A 99 4.00 -42.71 -8.55
CA GLY A 99 3.77 -44.03 -7.95
C GLY A 99 2.45 -44.74 -8.28
N GLU A 100 1.58 -44.16 -9.10
CA GLU A 100 0.30 -44.79 -9.47
C GLU A 100 0.25 -44.95 -11.00
N HIS A 101 0.67 -46.13 -11.44
CA HIS A 101 0.48 -46.67 -12.78
C HIS A 101 -0.34 -47.95 -12.68
#